data_AF-A0A957W1I1-F1
#
_entry.id   AF-A0A957W1I1-F1
#
_cell.length_a   1.000
_cell.length_b   1.000
_cell.length_c   1.000
_cell.angle_alpha   90.00
_cell.angle_beta   90.00
_cell.angle_gamma   90.00
#
_symmetry.space_group_name_H-M   'P 1'
#
loop_
_entity.id
_entity.type
_entity.pdbx_description
1 polymer ?
#
loop_
_entity_poly.entity_id
_entity_poly.type
_entity_poly.pdbx_seq_one_letter_code
_entity_poly.pdbx_strand_id
1 'polypeptide(L)'
;PERLALTIGTTGAMRTLVDGSPDTTVPAGLWLYRLNRRYGLLGGATTEGGNVFAWLSQTLKLPPEVETTLANMPPASHGLTFLPFLAGERAPGWQDDARASLINFTLDTQPIDILRAGLEGVAYRFAIIHRQMQPHLPPDHQIIASGSGLLNSPAWMQIMADVLNRPLTASAEPEATSRGVALMVLDALGLTEDKPVLLGTTYLPRRDYHAQYQAALETQIDLYDRLIQS
;
A
#
# COMPACT_ATOMS: atom_id res chain seq x y z
N PRO A 1 2.98 5.00 -18.32
CA PRO A 1 3.58 5.89 -17.30
C PRO A 1 4.57 5.13 -16.40
N GLU A 2 5.66 5.79 -16.02
CA GLU A 2 6.80 5.19 -15.32
C GLU A 2 6.62 5.08 -13.79
N ARG A 3 5.52 5.62 -13.26
CA ARG A 3 5.29 5.76 -11.82
C ARG A 3 3.94 5.20 -11.40
N LEU A 4 3.95 4.59 -10.22
CA LEU A 4 2.76 4.19 -9.46
C LEU A 4 2.68 5.06 -8.21
N ALA A 5 1.51 5.63 -7.92
CA ALA A 5 1.29 6.36 -6.67
C ALA A 5 0.73 5.42 -5.60
N LEU A 6 1.36 5.37 -4.42
CA LEU A 6 0.85 4.74 -3.21
C LEU A 6 0.56 5.84 -2.18
N THR A 7 -0.69 5.98 -1.76
CA THR A 7 -1.06 6.93 -0.71
C THR A 7 -1.60 6.16 0.48
N ILE A 8 -1.03 6.38 1.67
CA ILE A 8 -1.53 5.84 2.93
C ILE A 8 -1.65 7.00 3.94
N GLY A 9 -2.87 7.52 4.06
CA GLY A 9 -3.28 8.39 5.15
C GLY A 9 -3.95 7.55 6.24
N THR A 10 -5.13 7.97 6.69
CA THR A 10 -5.98 7.12 7.54
C THR A 10 -6.33 5.80 6.83
N THR A 11 -6.69 5.88 5.56
CA THR A 11 -6.93 4.75 4.65
C THR A 11 -5.87 4.75 3.55
N GLY A 12 -5.90 3.77 2.65
CA GLY A 12 -4.87 3.65 1.63
C GLY A 12 -5.39 3.45 0.20
N ALA A 13 -4.53 3.71 -0.80
CA ALA A 13 -4.81 3.45 -2.20
C ALA A 13 -3.56 3.43 -3.08
N MET A 14 -3.58 2.61 -4.14
CA MET A 14 -2.60 2.59 -5.23
C MET A 14 -3.24 3.02 -6.55
N ARG A 15 -2.53 3.84 -7.33
CA ARG A 15 -3.05 4.42 -8.58
C ARG A 15 -1.97 4.62 -9.63
N THR A 16 -2.30 4.37 -10.89
CA THR A 16 -1.47 4.76 -12.04
C THR A 16 -2.34 5.31 -13.16
N LEU A 17 -1.72 6.13 -14.02
CA LEU A 17 -2.37 6.56 -15.25
C LEU A 17 -2.33 5.43 -16.27
N VAL A 18 -3.38 5.28 -17.04
CA VAL A 18 -3.48 4.33 -18.15
C VAL A 18 -4.13 5.03 -19.33
N ASP A 19 -4.22 4.35 -20.47
CA ASP A 19 -5.02 4.84 -21.58
C ASP A 19 -6.49 5.01 -21.16
N GLY A 20 -7.10 6.14 -21.53
CA GLY A 20 -8.50 6.47 -21.23
C GLY A 20 -9.53 5.87 -22.20
N SER A 21 -9.10 4.99 -23.09
CA SER A 21 -9.94 4.23 -24.02
C SER A 21 -10.97 3.37 -23.28
N PRO A 22 -12.19 3.23 -23.82
CA PRO A 22 -13.16 2.24 -23.33
C PRO A 22 -12.65 0.80 -23.34
N ASP A 23 -11.63 0.50 -24.17
CA ASP A 23 -11.06 -0.84 -24.29
C ASP A 23 -10.03 -1.17 -23.20
N THR A 24 -9.67 -0.20 -22.35
CA THR A 24 -8.74 -0.41 -21.24
C THR A 24 -9.33 -1.41 -20.25
N THR A 25 -8.69 -2.57 -20.13
CA THR A 25 -9.10 -3.62 -19.21
C THR A 25 -8.92 -3.17 -17.77
N VAL A 26 -9.91 -3.46 -16.92
CA VAL A 26 -9.87 -3.18 -15.48
C VAL A 26 -9.75 -4.53 -14.75
N PRO A 27 -8.63 -4.79 -14.04
CA PRO A 27 -8.49 -6.00 -13.24
C PRO A 27 -9.60 -6.12 -12.19
N ALA A 28 -10.02 -7.36 -11.91
CA ALA A 28 -11.07 -7.62 -10.93
C ALA A 28 -10.72 -7.04 -9.56
N GLY A 29 -11.68 -6.34 -8.94
CA GLY A 29 -11.48 -5.68 -7.64
C GLY A 29 -10.87 -4.28 -7.72
N LEU A 30 -10.41 -3.83 -8.90
CA LEU A 30 -9.91 -2.48 -9.12
C LEU A 30 -10.95 -1.59 -9.81
N TRP A 31 -10.66 -0.29 -9.89
CA TRP A 31 -11.51 0.71 -10.55
C TRP A 31 -10.73 1.52 -11.57
N LEU A 32 -11.44 2.10 -12.55
CA LEU A 32 -10.89 3.00 -13.55
C LEU A 32 -11.73 4.27 -13.63
N TYR A 33 -11.14 5.41 -13.24
CA TYR A 33 -11.76 6.73 -13.43
C TYR A 33 -11.26 7.36 -14.71
N ARG A 34 -12.17 7.69 -15.63
CA ARG A 34 -11.80 8.40 -16.85
C ARG A 34 -11.52 9.87 -16.53
N LEU A 35 -10.27 10.30 -16.76
CA LEU A 35 -9.86 11.68 -16.51
C LEU A 35 -10.16 12.56 -17.71
N ASN A 36 -9.83 12.09 -18.92
CA ASN A 36 -10.16 12.74 -20.18
C ASN A 36 -10.18 11.71 -21.32
N ARG A 37 -10.15 12.16 -22.57
CA ARG A 37 -10.16 11.26 -23.75
C ARG A 37 -8.89 10.42 -23.90
N ARG A 38 -7.77 10.83 -23.27
CA ARG A 38 -6.44 10.20 -23.39
C ARG A 38 -6.08 9.39 -22.15
N TYR A 39 -6.50 9.82 -20.96
CA TYR A 39 -6.06 9.24 -19.70
C TYR A 39 -7.21 8.67 -18.88
N GLY A 40 -7.00 7.46 -18.38
CA GLY A 40 -7.71 6.86 -17.28
C GLY A 40 -6.82 6.80 -16.04
N LEU A 41 -7.43 6.78 -14.86
CA LEU A 41 -6.77 6.54 -13.58
C LEU A 41 -7.21 5.17 -13.09
N LEU A 42 -6.32 4.18 -13.21
CA LEU A 42 -6.53 2.84 -12.70
C LEU A 42 -6.07 2.78 -11.25
N GLY A 43 -6.83 2.14 -10.37
CA GLY A 43 -6.38 1.95 -8.99
C GLY A 43 -7.21 1.02 -8.13
N GLY A 44 -6.71 0.78 -6.93
CA GLY A 44 -7.37 0.06 -5.84
C GLY A 44 -7.27 0.87 -4.56
N ALA A 45 -8.29 0.81 -3.71
CA ALA A 45 -8.32 1.50 -2.43
C ALA A 45 -8.63 0.53 -1.30
N THR A 46 -7.91 0.63 -0.19
CA THR A 46 -8.06 -0.17 1.02
C THR A 46 -8.72 0.67 2.11
N THR A 47 -9.62 0.10 2.91
CA THR A 47 -10.14 0.79 4.10
C THR A 47 -9.03 0.96 5.15
N GLU A 48 -8.08 0.05 5.13
CA GLU A 48 -6.94 -0.05 6.01
C GLU A 48 -5.75 0.75 5.49
N GLY A 49 -5.16 1.53 6.38
CA GLY A 49 -3.97 2.32 6.17
C GLY A 49 -3.39 2.70 7.53
N GLY A 50 -3.09 3.97 7.74
CA GLY A 50 -2.59 4.48 9.01
C GLY A 50 -3.57 4.29 10.19
N ASN A 51 -4.86 4.07 9.94
CA ASN A 51 -5.83 3.71 10.98
C ASN A 51 -5.47 2.38 11.68
N VAL A 52 -4.93 1.38 10.97
CA VAL A 52 -4.50 0.10 11.56
C VAL A 52 -3.34 0.33 12.52
N PHE A 53 -2.34 1.11 12.08
CA PHE A 53 -1.23 1.49 12.95
C PHE A 53 -1.77 2.21 14.20
N ALA A 54 -2.52 3.31 14.00
CA ALA A 54 -3.02 4.12 15.11
C ALA A 54 -3.85 3.28 16.11
N TRP A 55 -4.75 2.44 15.61
CA TRP A 55 -5.61 1.59 16.43
C TRP A 55 -4.81 0.54 17.19
N LEU A 56 -3.86 -0.16 16.55
CA LEU A 56 -3.01 -1.16 17.20
C LEU A 56 -2.14 -0.51 18.27
N SER A 57 -1.48 0.60 17.94
CA SER A 57 -0.65 1.35 18.90
C SER A 57 -1.42 1.76 20.14
N GLN A 58 -2.62 2.31 19.96
CA GLN A 58 -3.46 2.73 21.07
C GLN A 58 -3.98 1.52 21.88
N THR A 59 -4.54 0.52 21.20
CA THR A 59 -5.21 -0.63 21.83
C THR A 59 -4.23 -1.49 22.60
N LEU A 60 -3.04 -1.72 22.03
CA LEU A 60 -1.98 -2.51 22.64
C LEU A 60 -1.10 -1.68 23.59
N LYS A 61 -1.40 -0.39 23.77
CA LYS A 61 -0.67 0.56 24.63
C LYS A 61 0.83 0.58 24.33
N LEU A 62 1.17 0.61 23.05
CA LEU A 62 2.55 0.60 22.61
C LEU A 62 3.22 1.95 22.91
N PRO A 63 4.53 1.94 23.26
CA PRO A 63 5.26 3.16 23.53
C PRO A 63 5.46 3.98 22.24
N PRO A 64 5.72 5.30 22.34
CA PRO A 64 6.00 6.14 21.17
C PRO A 64 7.23 5.68 20.36
N GLU A 65 8.20 5.03 20.99
CA GLU A 65 9.50 4.66 20.39
C GLU A 65 9.48 3.31 19.64
N VAL A 66 8.31 2.83 19.18
CA VAL A 66 8.18 1.54 18.48
C VAL A 66 8.96 1.44 17.17
N GLU A 67 9.22 2.56 16.49
CA GLU A 67 9.88 2.59 15.18
C GLU A 67 11.24 1.89 15.17
N THR A 68 12.07 2.12 16.19
CA THR A 68 13.39 1.47 16.29
C THR A 68 13.25 -0.04 16.45
N THR A 69 12.26 -0.50 17.20
CA THR A 69 12.01 -1.94 17.38
C THR A 69 11.51 -2.56 16.08
N LEU A 70 10.51 -1.93 15.43
CA LEU A 70 9.99 -2.36 14.14
C LEU A 70 11.10 -2.45 13.08
N ALA A 71 11.98 -1.46 12.98
CA ALA A 71 13.04 -1.43 11.98
C ALA A 71 14.00 -2.64 12.08
N ASN A 72 14.19 -3.17 13.28
CA ASN A 72 15.11 -4.27 13.56
C ASN A 72 14.47 -5.66 13.50
N MET A 73 13.14 -5.77 13.39
CA MET A 73 12.44 -7.06 13.29
C MET A 73 12.64 -7.69 11.91
N PRO A 74 13.08 -8.95 11.83
CA PRO A 74 13.11 -9.69 10.57
C PRO A 74 11.68 -9.87 9.99
N PRO A 75 11.55 -9.97 8.65
CA PRO A 75 10.26 -10.19 7.99
C PRO A 75 9.50 -11.37 8.57
N ALA A 76 8.21 -11.18 8.90
CA ALA A 76 7.31 -12.22 9.37
C ALA A 76 7.83 -13.09 10.54
N SER A 77 8.84 -12.60 11.28
CA SER A 77 9.52 -13.36 12.35
C SER A 77 8.63 -13.67 13.56
N HIS A 78 7.51 -12.94 13.70
CA HIS A 78 6.52 -13.15 14.75
C HIS A 78 5.67 -14.41 14.58
N GLY A 79 5.65 -15.05 13.40
CA GLY A 79 4.84 -16.25 13.13
C GLY A 79 3.31 -16.01 13.00
N LEU A 80 2.85 -14.81 13.35
CA LEU A 80 1.45 -14.39 13.19
C LEU A 80 1.04 -14.19 11.72
N THR A 81 -0.25 -14.40 11.42
CA THR A 81 -0.89 -13.93 10.18
C THR A 81 -2.05 -13.01 10.52
N PHE A 82 -2.11 -11.84 9.90
CA PHE A 82 -3.11 -10.81 10.18
C PHE A 82 -3.88 -10.43 8.91
N LEU A 83 -5.21 -10.55 8.95
CA LEU A 83 -6.12 -9.95 7.99
C LEU A 83 -6.59 -8.60 8.55
N PRO A 84 -6.35 -7.46 7.86
CA PRO A 84 -6.43 -6.17 8.53
C PRO A 84 -7.82 -5.54 8.57
N PHE A 85 -8.90 -6.25 8.20
CA PHE A 85 -10.25 -5.72 7.92
C PHE A 85 -11.02 -5.21 9.16
N LEU A 86 -10.45 -4.25 9.89
CA LEU A 86 -11.02 -3.64 11.10
C LEU A 86 -12.32 -2.89 10.81
N ALA A 87 -12.49 -2.43 9.56
CA ALA A 87 -13.66 -1.67 9.13
C ALA A 87 -14.24 -2.20 7.79
N GLY A 88 -14.09 -3.50 7.54
CA GLY A 88 -14.50 -4.13 6.28
C GLY A 88 -13.52 -3.87 5.14
N GLU A 89 -13.65 -4.64 4.06
CA GLU A 89 -12.69 -4.62 2.97
C GLU A 89 -13.23 -3.91 1.72
N ARG A 90 -12.41 -3.04 1.14
CA ARG A 90 -12.59 -2.54 -0.24
C ARG A 90 -11.74 -3.37 -1.22
N ALA A 91 -10.94 -2.73 -2.07
CA ALA A 91 -10.14 -3.46 -3.04
C ALA A 91 -9.13 -4.41 -2.34
N PRO A 92 -8.85 -5.60 -2.91
CA PRO A 92 -9.46 -6.14 -4.13
C PRO A 92 -10.77 -6.93 -3.90
N GLY A 93 -11.09 -7.31 -2.65
CA GLY A 93 -12.17 -8.26 -2.36
C GLY A 93 -13.59 -7.71 -2.34
N TRP A 94 -13.76 -6.44 -1.96
CA TRP A 94 -15.05 -5.75 -1.79
C TRP A 94 -16.01 -6.47 -0.85
N GLN A 95 -15.51 -6.84 0.33
CA GLN A 95 -16.23 -7.59 1.36
C GLN A 95 -16.51 -6.67 2.56
N ASP A 96 -17.66 -5.97 2.54
CA ASP A 96 -18.04 -4.99 3.55
C ASP A 96 -18.24 -5.61 4.96
N ASP A 97 -18.60 -6.90 5.02
CA ASP A 97 -18.79 -7.66 6.25
C ASP A 97 -17.52 -8.37 6.74
N ALA A 98 -16.41 -8.29 5.99
CA ALA A 98 -15.14 -8.83 6.42
C ALA A 98 -14.72 -8.26 7.78
N ARG A 99 -14.07 -9.09 8.60
CA ARG A 99 -13.58 -8.72 9.93
C ARG A 99 -12.12 -9.07 10.07
N ALA A 100 -11.40 -8.22 10.79
CA ALA A 100 -9.99 -8.45 11.09
C ALA A 100 -9.82 -9.79 11.80
N SER A 101 -8.75 -10.50 11.45
CA SER A 101 -8.42 -11.81 12.01
C SER A 101 -6.93 -11.86 12.33
N LEU A 102 -6.59 -12.38 13.50
CA LEU A 102 -5.22 -12.63 13.93
C LEU A 102 -5.12 -14.10 14.34
N ILE A 103 -4.24 -14.86 13.68
CA ILE A 103 -4.03 -16.28 13.97
C ILE A 103 -2.58 -16.56 14.38
N ASN A 104 -2.37 -17.75 14.97
CA ASN A 104 -1.07 -18.27 15.42
C ASN A 104 -0.41 -17.51 16.58
N PHE A 105 -1.18 -16.78 17.39
CA PHE A 105 -0.66 -16.20 18.62
C PHE A 105 -0.47 -17.25 19.71
N THR A 106 0.53 -17.03 20.55
CA THR A 106 0.89 -17.88 21.69
C THR A 106 1.00 -17.03 22.96
N LEU A 107 1.31 -17.67 24.10
CA LEU A 107 1.62 -16.93 25.33
C LEU A 107 2.87 -16.06 25.22
N ASP A 108 3.75 -16.35 24.26
CA ASP A 108 4.98 -15.57 24.03
C ASP A 108 4.76 -14.35 23.11
N THR A 109 3.60 -14.26 22.44
CA THR A 109 3.29 -13.15 21.53
C THR A 109 3.28 -11.81 22.26
N GLN A 110 4.10 -10.87 21.80
CA GLN A 110 4.21 -9.54 22.37
C GLN A 110 3.36 -8.51 21.60
N PRO A 111 2.97 -7.39 22.24
CA PRO A 111 2.31 -6.27 21.57
C PRO A 111 2.97 -5.80 20.27
N ILE A 112 4.31 -5.78 20.23
CA ILE A 112 5.07 -5.35 19.06
C ILE A 112 4.95 -6.34 17.89
N ASP A 113 4.81 -7.63 18.17
CA ASP A 113 4.60 -8.67 17.16
C ASP A 113 3.28 -8.46 16.43
N ILE A 114 2.23 -8.13 17.19
CA ILE A 114 0.90 -7.86 16.65
C ILE A 114 0.91 -6.56 15.82
N LEU A 115 1.58 -5.50 16.29
CA LEU A 115 1.75 -4.29 15.48
C LEU A 115 2.47 -4.62 14.17
N ARG A 116 3.59 -5.32 14.24
CA ARG A 116 4.36 -5.71 13.04
C ARG A 116 3.50 -6.52 12.07
N ALA A 117 2.78 -7.53 12.56
CA ALA A 117 1.87 -8.34 11.75
C ALA A 117 0.76 -7.50 11.10
N GLY A 118 0.26 -6.48 11.79
CA GLY A 118 -0.70 -5.52 11.24
C GLY A 118 -0.14 -4.69 10.09
N LEU A 119 1.06 -4.13 10.25
CA LEU A 119 1.73 -3.31 9.23
C LEU A 119 2.11 -4.13 7.99
N GLU A 120 2.66 -5.32 8.21
CA GLU A 120 2.91 -6.30 7.16
C GLU A 120 1.61 -6.72 6.46
N GLY A 121 0.55 -6.96 7.25
CA GLY A 121 -0.75 -7.37 6.75
C GLY A 121 -1.38 -6.37 5.78
N VAL A 122 -1.25 -5.07 6.07
CA VAL A 122 -1.67 -4.00 5.15
C VAL A 122 -0.77 -3.96 3.90
N ALA A 123 0.55 -4.11 4.07
CA ALA A 123 1.48 -4.16 2.94
C ALA A 123 1.18 -5.34 2.00
N TYR A 124 0.78 -6.49 2.53
CA TYR A 124 0.34 -7.65 1.75
C TYR A 124 -0.90 -7.36 0.91
N ARG A 125 -1.91 -6.65 1.45
CA ARG A 125 -3.08 -6.21 0.64
C ARG A 125 -2.64 -5.32 -0.53
N PHE A 126 -1.70 -4.42 -0.28
CA PHE A 126 -1.11 -3.59 -1.34
C PHE A 126 -0.31 -4.40 -2.36
N ALA A 127 0.38 -5.46 -1.95
CA ALA A 127 1.07 -6.36 -2.87
C ALA A 127 0.09 -7.07 -3.82
N ILE A 128 -1.10 -7.46 -3.33
CA ILE A 128 -2.13 -8.07 -4.18
C ILE A 128 -2.66 -7.06 -5.21
N ILE A 129 -2.97 -5.83 -4.78
CA ILE A 129 -3.36 -4.74 -5.68
C ILE A 129 -2.25 -4.45 -6.69
N HIS A 130 -1.00 -4.39 -6.23
CA HIS A 130 0.17 -4.17 -7.09
C HIS A 130 0.30 -5.24 -8.17
N ARG A 131 0.21 -6.54 -7.80
CA ARG A 131 0.22 -7.67 -8.77
C ARG A 131 -0.84 -7.51 -9.86
N GLN A 132 -2.05 -7.08 -9.49
CA GLN A 132 -3.13 -6.84 -10.46
C GLN A 132 -2.85 -5.65 -11.38
N MET A 133 -2.13 -4.64 -10.90
CA MET A 133 -1.76 -3.45 -11.68
C MET A 133 -0.52 -3.65 -12.56
N GLN A 134 0.32 -4.66 -12.31
CA GLN A 134 1.58 -4.89 -13.04
C GLN A 134 1.44 -4.91 -14.57
N PRO A 135 0.41 -5.50 -15.19
CA PRO A 135 0.25 -5.47 -16.64
C PRO A 135 0.14 -4.07 -17.25
N HIS A 136 -0.19 -3.05 -16.44
CA HIS A 136 -0.34 -1.65 -16.87
C HIS A 136 0.90 -0.79 -16.56
N LEU A 137 1.95 -1.39 -16.01
CA LEU A 137 3.14 -0.70 -15.53
C LEU A 137 4.39 -1.18 -16.28
N PRO A 138 5.38 -0.30 -16.55
CA PRO A 138 6.65 -0.73 -17.10
C PRO A 138 7.41 -1.60 -16.08
N PRO A 139 8.27 -2.55 -16.52
CA PRO A 139 8.95 -3.48 -15.63
C PRO A 139 9.83 -2.84 -14.56
N ASP A 140 10.27 -1.61 -14.74
CA ASP A 140 11.19 -0.84 -13.90
C ASP A 140 10.53 0.36 -13.20
N HIS A 141 9.19 0.41 -13.17
CA HIS A 141 8.45 1.50 -12.54
C HIS A 141 8.85 1.75 -11.08
N GLN A 142 8.80 3.02 -10.69
CA GLN A 142 9.01 3.48 -9.32
C GLN A 142 7.67 3.68 -8.62
N ILE A 143 7.63 3.44 -7.31
CA ILE A 143 6.46 3.74 -6.48
C ILE A 143 6.71 5.04 -5.72
N ILE A 144 5.80 6.00 -5.86
CA ILE A 144 5.82 7.27 -5.14
C ILE A 144 4.84 7.19 -3.97
N ALA A 145 5.37 7.23 -2.74
CA ALA A 145 4.62 7.15 -1.50
C ALA A 145 4.17 8.53 -1.02
N SER A 146 2.93 8.64 -0.55
CA SER A 146 2.41 9.83 0.12
C SER A 146 1.46 9.47 1.26
N GLY A 147 1.06 10.48 2.04
CA GLY A 147 0.16 10.32 3.18
C GLY A 147 0.92 10.11 4.49
N SER A 148 0.51 10.87 5.52
CA SER A 148 1.20 10.89 6.82
C SER A 148 1.17 9.55 7.55
N GLY A 149 0.17 8.69 7.29
CA GLY A 149 0.06 7.38 7.91
C GLY A 149 1.26 6.48 7.61
N LEU A 150 1.79 6.55 6.38
CA LEU A 150 2.99 5.82 5.98
C LEU A 150 4.27 6.67 6.11
N LEU A 151 4.24 7.93 5.70
CA LEU A 151 5.46 8.77 5.67
C LEU A 151 6.05 9.05 7.06
N ASN A 152 5.25 8.98 8.12
CA ASN A 152 5.73 9.16 9.50
C ASN A 152 6.40 7.91 10.08
N SER A 153 6.41 6.78 9.37
CA SER A 153 7.02 5.52 9.80
C SER A 153 8.09 5.05 8.80
N PRO A 154 9.38 5.40 9.04
CA PRO A 154 10.49 4.88 8.24
C PRO A 154 10.55 3.35 8.23
N ALA A 155 10.20 2.69 9.33
CA ALA A 155 10.15 1.24 9.37
C ALA A 155 9.09 0.69 8.40
N TRP A 156 7.89 1.29 8.37
CA TRP A 156 6.82 0.83 7.50
C TRP A 156 7.05 1.16 6.03
N MET A 157 7.69 2.30 5.72
CA MET A 157 8.20 2.60 4.38
C MET A 157 9.15 1.50 3.88
N GLN A 158 10.07 1.03 4.73
CA GLN A 158 10.97 -0.07 4.36
C GLN A 158 10.24 -1.41 4.19
N ILE A 159 9.30 -1.75 5.10
CA ILE A 159 8.45 -2.96 4.97
C ILE A 159 7.72 -2.94 3.63
N MET A 160 7.09 -1.82 3.28
CA MET A 160 6.33 -1.68 2.04
C MET A 160 7.24 -1.82 0.81
N ALA A 161 8.44 -1.23 0.82
CA ALA A 161 9.42 -1.39 -0.25
C ALA A 161 9.83 -2.86 -0.43
N ASP A 162 10.12 -3.57 0.67
CA ASP A 162 10.53 -4.98 0.67
C ASP A 162 9.40 -5.91 0.19
N VAL A 163 8.17 -5.68 0.66
CA VAL A 163 6.98 -6.46 0.29
C VAL A 163 6.65 -6.28 -1.20
N LEU A 164 6.66 -5.03 -1.69
CA LEU A 164 6.37 -4.74 -3.10
C LEU A 164 7.53 -5.06 -4.03
N ASN A 165 8.74 -5.28 -3.48
CA ASN A 165 9.98 -5.48 -4.21
C ASN A 165 10.26 -4.38 -5.25
N ARG A 166 9.99 -3.13 -4.86
CA ARG A 166 10.15 -1.95 -5.71
C ARG A 166 10.74 -0.80 -4.93
N PRO A 167 11.54 0.08 -5.56
CA PRO A 167 11.93 1.34 -4.96
C PRO A 167 10.69 2.14 -4.57
N LEU A 168 10.64 2.53 -3.29
CA LEU A 168 9.56 3.34 -2.73
C LEU A 168 10.11 4.71 -2.33
N THR A 169 9.65 5.76 -3.01
CA THR A 169 10.16 7.12 -2.81
C THR A 169 9.10 7.99 -2.16
N ALA A 170 9.44 8.60 -1.04
CA ALA A 170 8.57 9.56 -0.38
C ALA A 170 8.32 10.77 -1.29
N SER A 171 7.06 11.17 -1.46
CA SER A 171 6.68 12.44 -2.06
C SER A 171 6.97 13.56 -1.07
N ALA A 172 7.73 14.56 -1.50
CA ALA A 172 7.95 15.80 -0.76
C ALA A 172 7.05 16.95 -1.28
N GLU A 173 6.12 16.66 -2.19
CA GLU A 173 5.13 17.61 -2.69
C GLU A 173 3.98 17.82 -1.69
N PRO A 174 3.86 18.99 -1.04
CA PRO A 174 2.80 19.25 -0.06
C PRO A 174 1.41 19.31 -0.69
N GLU A 175 1.31 19.84 -1.91
CA GLU A 175 0.04 20.16 -2.57
C GLU A 175 -0.17 19.29 -3.82
N ALA A 176 0.03 17.96 -3.67
CA ALA A 176 0.03 17.02 -4.78
C ALA A 176 -1.28 17.03 -5.60
N THR A 177 -2.43 17.19 -4.94
CA THR A 177 -3.74 17.31 -5.61
C THR A 177 -3.82 18.59 -6.44
N SER A 178 -3.52 19.74 -5.84
CA SER A 178 -3.55 21.05 -6.50
C SER A 178 -2.59 21.08 -7.70
N ARG A 179 -1.40 20.51 -7.54
CA ARG A 179 -0.42 20.33 -8.62
C ARG A 179 -0.97 19.43 -9.74
N GLY A 180 -1.59 18.31 -9.40
CA GLY A 180 -2.21 17.40 -10.38
C GLY A 180 -3.30 18.07 -11.22
N VAL A 181 -4.17 18.86 -10.57
CA VAL A 181 -5.21 19.65 -11.26
C VAL A 181 -4.58 20.67 -12.19
N ALA A 182 -3.57 21.42 -11.73
CA ALA A 182 -2.86 22.39 -12.56
C ALA A 182 -2.24 21.73 -13.80
N LEU A 183 -1.59 20.58 -13.65
CA LEU A 183 -1.04 19.81 -14.76
C LEU A 183 -2.12 19.36 -15.77
N MET A 184 -3.28 18.90 -15.28
CA MET A 184 -4.39 18.52 -16.15
C MET A 184 -4.95 19.71 -16.94
N VAL A 185 -5.05 20.89 -16.32
CA VAL A 185 -5.48 22.11 -16.98
C VAL A 185 -4.47 22.57 -18.04
N LEU A 186 -3.17 22.52 -17.72
CA LEU A 186 -2.11 22.85 -18.68
C LEU A 186 -2.13 21.92 -19.89
N ASP A 187 -2.24 20.60 -19.69
CA ASP A 187 -2.36 19.62 -20.78
C ASP A 187 -3.58 19.90 -21.67
N ALA A 188 -4.74 20.25 -21.07
CA ALA A 188 -5.94 20.61 -21.80
C ALA A 188 -5.78 21.89 -22.65
N LEU A 189 -4.92 22.82 -22.22
CA LEU A 189 -4.57 24.03 -22.96
C LEU A 189 -3.43 23.82 -23.97
N GLY A 190 -2.87 22.61 -24.07
CA GLY A 190 -1.70 22.33 -24.90
C GLY A 190 -0.41 22.94 -24.37
N LEU A 191 -0.38 23.27 -23.08
CA LEU A 191 0.79 23.82 -22.37
C LEU A 191 1.47 22.72 -21.55
N THR A 192 2.77 22.87 -21.33
CA THR A 192 3.57 21.95 -20.52
C THR A 192 4.16 22.66 -19.31
N GLU A 193 4.23 21.97 -18.19
CA GLU A 193 4.94 22.40 -16.99
C GLU A 193 6.24 21.62 -16.87
N ASP A 194 7.35 22.32 -16.65
CA ASP A 194 8.68 21.71 -16.50
C ASP A 194 9.11 21.62 -15.02
N LYS A 195 8.31 22.15 -14.09
CA LYS A 195 8.63 22.08 -12.67
C LYS A 195 8.66 20.61 -12.19
N PRO A 196 9.82 20.10 -11.73
CA PRO A 196 9.93 18.71 -11.28
C PRO A 196 9.09 18.47 -10.02
N VAL A 197 8.64 17.22 -9.84
CA VAL A 197 8.02 16.77 -8.59
C VAL A 197 9.09 16.75 -7.50
N LEU A 198 8.77 17.30 -6.33
CA LEU A 198 9.64 17.20 -5.16
C LEU A 198 9.60 15.78 -4.60
N LEU A 199 10.75 15.11 -4.60
CA LEU A 199 10.94 13.76 -4.07
C LEU A 199 11.83 13.82 -2.84
N GLY A 200 11.50 12.98 -1.85
CA GLY A 200 12.27 12.78 -0.62
C GLY A 200 13.06 11.47 -0.65
N THR A 201 13.24 10.89 0.53
CA THR A 201 13.99 9.64 0.72
C THR A 201 13.42 8.49 -0.11
N THR A 202 14.32 7.71 -0.70
CA THR A 202 13.99 6.47 -1.42
C THR A 202 14.43 5.26 -0.61
N TYR A 203 13.50 4.34 -0.38
CA TYR A 203 13.72 3.06 0.27
C TYR A 203 13.87 1.99 -0.81
N LEU A 204 15.05 1.35 -0.84
CA LEU A 204 15.32 0.27 -1.77
C LEU A 204 14.91 -1.07 -1.14
N PRO A 205 14.30 -1.99 -1.90
CA PRO A 205 13.92 -3.29 -1.39
C PRO A 205 15.15 -4.10 -0.97
N ARG A 206 15.11 -4.64 0.25
CA ARG A 206 16.09 -5.61 0.75
C ARG A 206 15.79 -6.97 0.14
N ARG A 207 16.52 -7.33 -0.91
CA ARG A 207 16.25 -8.54 -1.72
C ARG A 207 16.20 -9.83 -0.91
N ASP A 208 17.02 -9.93 0.14
CA ASP A 208 17.08 -11.11 1.01
C ASP A 208 15.78 -11.34 1.79
N TYR A 209 14.95 -10.29 1.94
CA TYR A 209 13.70 -10.33 2.71
C TYR A 209 12.48 -10.59 1.85
N HIS A 210 12.58 -10.38 0.53
CA HIS A 210 11.43 -10.47 -0.36
C HIS A 210 10.83 -11.88 -0.38
N ALA A 211 11.65 -12.94 -0.37
CA ALA A 211 11.16 -14.32 -0.37
C ALA A 211 10.35 -14.65 0.89
N GLN A 212 10.75 -14.11 2.05
CA GLN A 212 10.03 -14.32 3.32
C GLN A 212 8.67 -13.60 3.31
N TYR A 213 8.65 -12.34 2.85
CA TYR A 213 7.40 -11.60 2.68
C TYR A 213 6.47 -12.25 1.66
N GLN A 214 7.03 -12.79 0.58
CA GLN A 214 6.25 -13.50 -0.44
C GLN A 214 5.57 -14.74 0.15
N ALA A 215 6.28 -15.55 0.95
CA ALA A 215 5.69 -16.71 1.63
C ALA A 215 4.61 -16.31 2.66
N ALA A 216 4.83 -15.23 3.41
CA ALA A 216 3.86 -14.70 4.36
C ALA A 216 2.61 -14.13 3.65
N LEU A 217 2.77 -13.48 2.50
CA LEU A 217 1.69 -13.01 1.66
C LEU A 217 0.83 -14.17 1.14
N GLU A 218 1.43 -15.26 0.64
CA GLU A 218 0.66 -16.43 0.21
C GLU A 218 -0.11 -17.08 1.38
N THR A 219 0.49 -17.11 2.58
CA THR A 219 -0.21 -17.54 3.81
C THR A 219 -1.43 -16.64 4.11
N GLN A 220 -1.30 -15.32 3.95
CA GLN A 220 -2.42 -14.40 4.15
C GLN A 220 -3.52 -14.61 3.10
N ILE A 221 -3.16 -14.91 1.84
CA ILE A 221 -4.12 -15.20 0.77
C ILE A 221 -4.91 -16.48 1.10
N ASP A 222 -4.25 -17.58 1.47
CA ASP A 222 -4.94 -18.81 1.86
C ASP A 222 -5.87 -18.59 3.07
N LEU A 223 -5.45 -17.79 4.05
CA LEU A 223 -6.31 -17.44 5.19
C LEU A 223 -7.54 -16.62 4.75
N TYR A 224 -7.36 -15.67 3.84
CA TYR A 224 -8.43 -14.85 3.28
C TYR A 224 -9.49 -15.74 2.59
N ASP A 225 -9.05 -16.64 1.72
CA ASP A 225 -9.93 -17.52 0.96
C ASP A 225 -10.75 -18.43 1.88
N ARG A 226 -10.14 -18.92 2.97
CA ARG A 226 -10.82 -19.78 3.96
C ARG A 226 -11.84 -19.08 4.85
N LEU A 227 -11.62 -17.80 5.17
CA LEU A 227 -12.45 -17.09 6.15
C LEU A 227 -13.46 -16.15 5.54
N ILE A 228 -13.17 -15.62 4.35
CA ILE A 228 -13.95 -14.53 3.74
C ILE A 228 -14.63 -14.98 2.45
N GLN A 229 -13.99 -15.84 1.63
CA GLN A 229 -14.57 -16.32 0.37
C GLN A 229 -15.22 -17.72 0.47
N SER A 230 -15.23 -18.31 1.66
CA SER A 230 -15.79 -19.65 1.92
C SER A 230 -17.31 -19.72 1.92
#